data_AF-A0A7W0TTJ9-F1
#
_entry.id   AF-A0A7W0TTJ9-F1
#
_cell.length_a   1.000
_cell.length_b   1.000
_cell.length_c   1.000
_cell.angle_alpha   90.00
_cell.angle_beta   90.00
_cell.angle_gamma   90.00
#
_symmetry.space_group_name_H-M   'P 1'
#
loop_
_entity.id
_entity.type
_entity.pdbx_description
1 polymer ?
#
loop_
_entity_poly.entity_id
_entity_poly.type
_entity_poly.pdbx_seq_one_letter_code
_entity_poly.pdbx_strand_id
1 'polypeptide(L)'
;MEGYEVQTIDDEKVGKVVGVTDDYLIVEHGMLFKSRHAVPRQFAHVDEGESTVRLSVPKNIVEDSPKLGEGDSIDRQAVAEHYGLAEGYAAPNAEGDGIVDPGDPAISSEVEAARAGIETAPEERVRIRESIQPGHQTSGVDSPALLGNRAPEGERPNEP
;
A
#
# COMPACT_ATOMS: atom_id res chain seq x y z
N MET A 1 -6.33 10.09 -27.10
CA MET A 1 -5.76 8.74 -26.89
C MET A 1 -6.29 7.74 -27.92
N GLU A 2 -7.55 7.83 -28.33
CA GLU A 2 -8.00 7.07 -29.51
C GLU A 2 -7.11 7.36 -30.73
N GLY A 3 -6.79 6.31 -31.48
CA GLY A 3 -5.88 6.34 -32.62
C GLY A 3 -4.39 6.17 -32.28
N TYR A 4 -4.01 6.15 -30.99
CA TYR A 4 -2.61 5.98 -30.57
C TYR A 4 -2.12 4.58 -30.93
N GLU A 5 -0.84 4.49 -31.31
CA GLU A 5 -0.20 3.21 -31.59
C GLU A 5 0.11 2.48 -30.29
N VAL A 6 -0.15 1.17 -30.24
CA VAL A 6 0.10 0.36 -29.05
C VAL A 6 1.33 -0.50 -29.29
N GLN A 7 2.35 -0.29 -28.47
CA GLN A 7 3.60 -1.06 -28.45
C GLN A 7 3.71 -1.83 -27.14
N THR A 8 4.16 -3.08 -27.20
CA THR A 8 4.34 -3.94 -26.02
C THR A 8 5.77 -3.89 -25.50
N ILE A 9 6.02 -4.53 -24.35
CA ILE A 9 7.32 -4.52 -23.67
C ILE A 9 8.44 -5.20 -24.47
N ASP A 10 8.06 -6.05 -25.42
CA ASP A 10 8.91 -6.71 -26.42
C ASP A 10 9.17 -5.84 -27.66
N ASP A 11 8.82 -4.55 -27.61
CA ASP A 11 8.88 -3.58 -28.71
C ASP A 11 8.02 -3.95 -29.93
N GLU A 12 7.11 -4.92 -29.80
CA GLU A 12 6.21 -5.30 -30.88
C GLU A 12 4.99 -4.39 -30.98
N LYS A 13 4.51 -4.17 -32.22
CA LYS A 13 3.28 -3.41 -32.47
C LYS A 13 2.08 -4.34 -32.38
N VAL A 14 1.14 -4.01 -31.49
CA VAL A 14 -0.10 -4.79 -31.33
C VAL A 14 -1.20 -4.23 -32.23
N GLY A 15 -1.31 -2.89 -32.30
CA GLY A 15 -2.40 -2.26 -33.02
C GLY A 15 -2.65 -0.83 -32.58
N LYS A 16 -3.93 -0.44 -32.50
CA LYS A 16 -4.33 0.93 -32.16
C LYS A 16 -5.40 0.97 -31.08
N VAL A 17 -5.38 2.03 -30.28
CA VAL A 17 -6.45 2.31 -29.31
C VAL A 17 -7.70 2.75 -30.07
N VAL A 18 -8.80 2.03 -29.92
CA VAL A 18 -10.10 2.36 -30.54
C VAL A 18 -11.15 2.83 -29.53
N GLY A 19 -10.84 2.74 -28.24
CA GLY A 19 -11.70 3.24 -27.19
C GLY A 19 -11.02 3.21 -25.84
N VAL A 20 -11.53 4.00 -24.90
CA VAL A 20 -11.08 4.04 -23.51
C VAL A 20 -12.31 3.99 -22.61
N THR A 21 -12.29 3.05 -21.67
CA THR A 21 -13.23 2.94 -20.56
C THR A 21 -12.46 3.25 -19.27
N ASP A 22 -13.15 3.53 -18.16
CA ASP A 22 -12.54 3.97 -16.90
C ASP A 22 -11.24 3.23 -16.55
N ASP A 23 -11.28 1.90 -16.51
CA ASP A 23 -10.16 1.04 -16.10
C ASP A 23 -9.45 0.31 -17.26
N TYR A 24 -9.97 0.40 -18.50
CA TYR A 24 -9.50 -0.41 -19.63
C TYR A 24 -9.27 0.41 -20.91
N LEU A 25 -8.23 0.06 -21.65
CA LEU A 25 -7.98 0.48 -23.02
C LEU A 25 -8.48 -0.59 -23.98
N ILE A 26 -9.24 -0.18 -25.00
CA ILE A 26 -9.69 -1.09 -26.06
C ILE A 26 -8.71 -0.99 -27.22
N VAL A 27 -7.97 -2.07 -27.46
CA VAL A 27 -6.97 -2.17 -28.52
C VAL A 27 -7.53 -3.00 -29.67
N GLU A 28 -7.55 -2.45 -30.87
CA GLU A 28 -7.87 -3.17 -32.10
C GLU A 28 -6.61 -3.78 -32.69
N HIS A 29 -6.63 -5.10 -32.85
CA HIS A 29 -5.57 -5.92 -33.42
C HIS A 29 -6.05 -6.59 -34.73
N GLY A 30 -5.13 -6.77 -35.67
CA GLY A 30 -5.38 -7.51 -36.91
C GLY A 30 -5.78 -6.65 -38.11
N MET A 31 -5.29 -7.03 -39.30
CA MET A 31 -5.50 -6.30 -40.55
C MET A 31 -6.69 -6.84 -41.37
N LEU A 32 -6.89 -8.16 -41.37
CA LEU A 32 -7.95 -8.86 -42.12
C LEU A 32 -9.13 -9.27 -41.23
N PHE A 33 -8.83 -9.78 -40.03
CA PHE A 33 -9.82 -10.07 -39.00
C PHE A 33 -9.52 -9.18 -37.81
N LYS A 34 -10.26 -8.09 -37.70
CA LYS A 34 -10.13 -7.15 -36.58
C LYS A 34 -10.71 -7.79 -35.33
N SER A 35 -9.88 -7.97 -34.31
CA SER A 35 -10.30 -8.31 -32.96
C SER A 35 -10.04 -7.15 -32.03
N ARG A 36 -10.92 -6.96 -31.05
CA ARG A 36 -10.76 -5.94 -30.01
C ARG A 36 -10.43 -6.64 -28.70
N HIS A 37 -9.45 -6.11 -28.00
CA HIS A 37 -8.94 -6.64 -26.74
C HIS A 37 -9.00 -5.54 -25.68
N ALA A 38 -9.50 -5.87 -24.49
CA ALA A 38 -9.46 -4.97 -23.34
C ALA A 38 -8.15 -5.16 -22.58
N VAL A 39 -7.37 -4.10 -22.47
CA VAL A 39 -6.11 -4.07 -21.72
C VAL A 39 -6.30 -3.19 -20.49
N PRO A 40 -6.05 -3.68 -19.26
CA PRO A 40 -6.13 -2.86 -18.06
C PRO A 40 -5.17 -1.67 -18.12
N ARG A 41 -5.64 -0.48 -17.74
CA ARG A 41 -4.83 0.76 -17.75
C ARG A 41 -3.61 0.69 -16.84
N GLN A 42 -3.64 -0.17 -15.83
CA GLN A 42 -2.51 -0.42 -14.92
C GLN A 42 -1.26 -0.91 -15.66
N PHE A 43 -1.42 -1.55 -16.82
CA PHE A 43 -0.32 -2.02 -17.65
C PHE A 43 0.04 -1.06 -18.80
N ALA A 44 -0.63 0.10 -18.89
CA ALA A 44 -0.50 1.01 -20.01
C ALA A 44 0.14 2.34 -19.59
N HIS A 45 1.24 2.67 -20.25
CA HIS A 45 1.92 3.96 -20.12
C HIS A 45 1.72 4.77 -21.40
N VAL A 46 1.18 5.97 -21.25
CA VAL A 46 0.87 6.86 -22.38
C VAL A 46 2.03 7.81 -22.59
N ASP A 47 2.56 7.84 -23.80
CA ASP A 47 3.47 8.87 -24.28
C ASP A 47 2.69 9.85 -25.18
N GLU A 48 2.37 11.02 -24.62
CA GLU A 48 1.66 12.06 -25.36
C GLU A 48 2.51 12.74 -26.44
N GLY A 49 3.84 12.72 -26.29
CA GLY A 49 4.76 13.33 -27.24
C GLY A 49 4.88 12.53 -28.53
N GLU A 50 4.87 11.19 -28.42
CA GLU A 50 4.95 10.27 -29.56
C GLU A 50 3.58 9.75 -30.03
N SER A 51 2.49 10.07 -29.32
CA SER A 51 1.16 9.49 -29.55
C SER A 51 1.15 7.96 -29.52
N THR A 52 1.89 7.40 -28.57
CA THR A 52 2.12 5.96 -28.42
C THR A 52 1.71 5.51 -27.02
N VAL A 53 1.17 4.31 -26.90
CA VAL A 53 0.90 3.64 -25.62
C VAL A 53 1.85 2.46 -25.51
N ARG A 54 2.70 2.47 -24.48
CA ARG A 54 3.60 1.37 -24.14
C ARG A 54 2.94 0.47 -23.10
N LEU A 55 2.81 -0.81 -23.42
CA LEU A 55 2.29 -1.82 -22.52
C LEU A 55 3.43 -2.53 -21.80
N SER A 56 3.25 -2.80 -20.51
CA SER A 56 4.21 -3.60 -19.71
C SER A 56 4.02 -5.12 -19.87
N VAL A 57 3.12 -5.54 -20.76
CA VAL A 57 2.84 -6.94 -21.10
C VAL A 57 3.33 -7.25 -22.51
N PRO A 58 3.73 -8.50 -22.81
CA PRO A 58 4.13 -8.90 -24.16
C PRO A 58 2.92 -9.08 -25.09
N LYS A 59 3.18 -9.10 -26.41
CA LYS A 59 2.14 -9.15 -27.44
C LYS A 59 1.22 -10.36 -27.36
N ASN A 60 1.78 -11.54 -27.09
CA ASN A 60 1.03 -12.79 -26.98
C ASN A 60 -0.04 -12.73 -25.87
N ILE A 61 0.25 -12.11 -24.73
CA ILE A 61 -0.71 -11.94 -23.64
C ILE A 61 -1.88 -11.05 -24.08
N VAL A 62 -1.64 -10.06 -24.93
CA VAL A 62 -2.72 -9.22 -25.47
C VAL A 62 -3.54 -9.98 -26.51
N GLU A 63 -2.90 -10.74 -27.40
CA GLU A 63 -3.59 -11.53 -28.44
C GLU A 63 -4.44 -12.67 -27.88
N ASP A 64 -3.97 -13.31 -26.81
CA ASP A 64 -4.68 -14.40 -26.13
C ASP A 64 -5.81 -13.90 -25.21
N SER A 65 -5.93 -12.59 -25.01
CA SER A 65 -6.95 -12.02 -24.12
C SER A 65 -8.38 -12.19 -24.67
N PRO A 66 -9.41 -12.15 -23.80
CA PRO A 66 -10.80 -12.25 -24.20
C PRO A 66 -11.16 -11.25 -25.32
N LYS A 67 -11.70 -11.78 -26.43
CA LYS A 67 -12.08 -10.99 -27.60
C LYS A 67 -13.40 -10.28 -27.34
N LEU A 68 -13.45 -8.98 -27.65
CA LEU A 68 -14.67 -8.18 -27.59
C LEU A 68 -15.34 -8.14 -28.96
N GLY A 69 -16.63 -8.49 -28.99
CA GLY A 69 -17.49 -8.32 -30.15
C GLY A 69 -17.81 -6.84 -30.42
N GLU A 70 -18.33 -6.54 -31.61
CA GLU A 70 -18.81 -5.20 -31.93
C GLU A 70 -20.08 -4.88 -31.11
N GLY A 71 -19.98 -3.90 -30.21
CA GLY A 71 -21.07 -3.51 -29.31
C GLY A 71 -21.20 -4.40 -28.06
N ASP A 72 -20.26 -5.31 -27.83
CA ASP A 72 -20.25 -6.16 -26.64
C ASP A 72 -19.70 -5.41 -25.42
N SER A 73 -20.20 -5.75 -24.24
CA SER A 73 -19.67 -5.23 -22.98
C SER A 73 -18.38 -5.95 -22.58
N ILE A 74 -17.46 -5.23 -21.94
CA ILE A 74 -16.23 -5.84 -21.42
C ILE A 74 -16.59 -6.81 -20.29
N ASP A 75 -16.26 -8.08 -20.47
CA ASP A 75 -16.26 -9.06 -19.38
C ASP A 75 -15.05 -8.77 -18.47
N ARG A 76 -15.27 -7.92 -17.46
CA ARG A 76 -14.22 -7.49 -16.53
C ARG A 76 -13.62 -8.65 -15.77
N GLN A 77 -14.42 -9.67 -15.45
CA GLN A 77 -13.95 -10.83 -14.71
C GLN A 77 -12.98 -11.66 -15.56
N ALA A 78 -13.38 -12.00 -16.79
CA ALA A 78 -12.51 -12.77 -17.68
C ALA A 78 -11.20 -12.02 -18.00
N VAL A 79 -11.26 -10.70 -18.16
CA VAL A 79 -10.06 -9.87 -18.36
C VAL A 79 -9.19 -9.85 -17.10
N ALA A 80 -9.79 -9.66 -15.92
CA ALA A 80 -9.05 -9.64 -14.66
C ALA A 80 -8.37 -11.00 -14.37
N GLU A 81 -9.05 -12.11 -14.60
CA GLU A 81 -8.49 -13.46 -14.48
C GLU A 81 -7.32 -13.67 -15.47
N HIS A 82 -7.48 -13.25 -16.72
CA HIS A 82 -6.44 -13.38 -17.75
C HIS A 82 -5.17 -12.60 -17.42
N TYR A 83 -5.31 -11.38 -16.90
CA TYR A 83 -4.20 -10.51 -16.52
C TYR A 83 -3.71 -10.71 -15.07
N GLY A 84 -4.29 -11.66 -14.33
CA GLY A 84 -3.91 -11.96 -12.94
C GLY A 84 -4.21 -10.82 -11.95
N LEU A 85 -5.24 -10.02 -12.21
CA LEU A 85 -5.64 -8.91 -11.36
C LEU A 85 -6.46 -9.40 -10.15
N ALA A 86 -6.31 -8.71 -9.02
CA ALA A 86 -7.03 -9.03 -7.78
C ALA A 86 -8.55 -9.01 -7.96
N GLU A 87 -9.08 -8.20 -8.88
CA GLU A 87 -10.52 -8.15 -9.21
C GLU A 87 -11.07 -9.47 -9.79
N GLY A 88 -10.19 -10.33 -10.33
CA GLY A 88 -10.55 -11.65 -10.85
C GLY A 88 -10.61 -12.74 -9.77
N TYR A 89 -10.23 -12.42 -8.53
CA TYR A 89 -10.17 -13.38 -7.44
C TYR A 89 -10.89 -12.86 -6.19
N ALA A 90 -11.70 -13.70 -5.55
CA ALA A 90 -12.14 -13.41 -4.19
C ALA A 90 -10.88 -13.36 -3.29
N ALA A 91 -10.71 -12.28 -2.53
CA ALA A 91 -9.62 -12.18 -1.57
C ALA A 91 -9.69 -13.39 -0.62
N PRO A 92 -8.60 -14.15 -0.45
CA PRO A 92 -8.60 -15.22 0.53
C PRO A 92 -8.84 -14.63 1.91
N ASN A 93 -9.60 -15.32 2.76
CA ASN A 93 -9.81 -14.95 4.17
C ASN A 93 -8.54 -15.20 4.98
N ALA A 94 -7.41 -14.59 4.59
CA ALA A 94 -6.10 -14.81 5.21
C ALA A 94 -5.93 -14.05 6.55
N GLU A 95 -6.99 -13.39 7.03
CA GLU A 95 -6.98 -12.75 8.34
C GLU A 95 -6.90 -13.81 9.44
N GLY A 96 -5.70 -13.98 10.02
CA GLY A 96 -5.49 -14.81 11.21
C GLY A 96 -5.02 -16.24 10.96
N ASP A 97 -4.86 -16.67 9.71
CA ASP A 97 -4.42 -18.03 9.34
C ASP A 97 -2.88 -18.22 9.36
N GLY A 98 -2.13 -17.19 9.75
CA GLY A 98 -0.68 -17.29 9.94
C GLY A 98 -0.35 -18.12 11.19
N ILE A 99 0.33 -19.26 11.02
CA ILE A 99 0.91 -20.00 12.15
C ILE A 99 2.10 -19.20 12.68
N VAL A 100 1.94 -18.61 13.87
CA VAL A 100 3.00 -17.85 14.54
C VAL A 100 3.90 -18.81 15.32
N ASP A 101 5.16 -18.94 14.90
CA ASP A 101 6.17 -19.73 15.62
C ASP A 101 6.64 -18.99 16.89
N PRO A 102 7.06 -19.68 17.97
CA PRO A 102 7.63 -19.04 19.16
C PRO A 102 8.79 -18.06 18.92
N GLY A 103 9.50 -18.12 17.78
CA GLY A 103 10.52 -17.15 17.38
C GLY A 103 10.08 -16.10 16.36
N ASP A 104 8.78 -16.04 16.03
CA ASP A 104 8.24 -15.13 15.01
C ASP A 104 8.24 -13.67 15.53
N PRO A 105 8.78 -12.70 14.77
CA PRO A 105 8.73 -11.28 15.10
C PRO A 105 7.31 -10.71 15.28
N ALA A 106 6.28 -11.41 14.78
CA ALA A 106 4.88 -11.07 15.01
C ALA A 106 4.43 -11.26 16.46
N ILE A 107 5.20 -11.99 17.29
CA ILE A 107 4.95 -12.11 18.74
C ILE A 107 5.30 -10.78 19.42
N SER A 108 4.35 -10.22 20.17
CA SER A 108 4.60 -9.01 20.94
C SER A 108 5.48 -9.29 22.16
N SER A 109 6.29 -8.31 22.55
CA SER A 109 7.16 -8.41 23.72
C SER A 109 6.39 -8.64 25.03
N GLU A 110 5.12 -8.24 25.10
CA GLU A 110 4.24 -8.49 26.25
C GLU A 110 3.88 -9.98 26.38
N VAL A 111 3.60 -10.65 25.25
CA VAL A 111 3.30 -12.09 25.22
C VAL A 111 4.57 -12.90 25.54
N GLU A 112 5.72 -12.46 25.02
CA GLU A 112 7.01 -13.09 25.31
C GLU A 112 7.40 -12.97 26.79
N ALA A 113 7.27 -11.76 27.37
CA ALA A 113 7.54 -11.51 28.78
C ALA A 113 6.64 -12.36 29.69
N ALA A 114 5.32 -12.40 29.41
CA ALA A 114 4.39 -13.24 30.16
C ALA A 114 4.76 -14.73 30.12
N ARG A 115 5.21 -15.24 28.95
CA ARG A 115 5.65 -16.64 28.80
C ARG A 115 6.95 -16.93 29.55
N ALA A 116 7.86 -15.97 29.57
CA ALA A 116 9.13 -16.04 30.30
C ALA A 116 8.98 -15.82 31.81
N GLY A 117 7.77 -15.53 32.30
CA GLY A 117 7.51 -15.18 33.70
C GLY A 117 8.12 -13.84 34.11
N ILE A 118 8.36 -12.97 33.14
CA ILE A 118 8.86 -11.61 33.33
C ILE A 118 7.67 -10.69 33.47
N GLU A 119 7.73 -9.78 34.45
CA GLU A 119 6.69 -8.76 34.65
C GLU A 119 6.51 -7.92 33.38
N THR A 120 5.27 -7.81 32.93
CA THR A 120 4.92 -7.08 31.70
C THR A 120 4.72 -5.58 32.01
N ALA A 121 4.94 -4.72 31.01
CA ALA A 121 4.73 -3.28 31.16
C ALA A 121 3.29 -2.89 31.62
N PRO A 122 2.21 -3.58 31.17
CA PRO A 122 0.88 -3.40 31.75
C PRO A 122 0.81 -3.70 33.25
N GLU A 123 1.42 -4.81 33.70
CA GLU A 123 1.43 -5.21 35.11
C GLU A 123 2.22 -4.22 35.97
N GLU A 124 3.37 -3.75 35.47
CA GLU A 124 4.16 -2.72 36.12
C GLU A 124 3.35 -1.41 36.27
N ARG A 125 2.63 -1.00 35.21
CA ARG A 125 1.75 0.19 35.26
C ARG A 125 0.62 0.03 36.27
N VAL A 126 0.03 -1.17 36.41
CA VAL A 126 -1.01 -1.45 37.41
C VAL A 126 -0.40 -1.39 38.81
N ARG A 127 0.76 -2.03 39.04
CA ARG A 127 1.47 -2.00 40.32
C ARG A 127 1.81 -0.58 40.75
N ILE A 128 2.35 0.24 39.85
CA ILE A 128 2.66 1.65 40.10
C ILE A 128 1.37 2.43 40.42
N ARG A 129 0.26 2.15 39.73
CA ARG A 129 -1.02 2.80 40.02
C ARG A 129 -1.59 2.40 41.38
N GLU A 130 -1.46 1.13 41.76
CA GLU A 130 -1.92 0.62 43.05
C GLU A 130 -1.04 1.11 44.21
N SER A 131 0.25 1.30 43.99
CA SER A 131 1.16 1.87 45.00
C SER A 131 0.96 3.37 45.23
N ILE A 132 0.22 4.07 44.36
CA ILE A 132 -0.01 5.52 44.41
C ILE A 132 -1.36 5.92 45.07
N GLN A 133 -2.22 4.98 45.50
CA GLN A 133 -3.47 5.30 46.23
C GLN A 133 -3.31 5.38 47.77
N PRO A 134 -4.14 6.17 48.48
CA PRO A 134 -3.67 7.24 49.36
C PRO A 134 -3.43 6.79 50.80
N GLY A 135 -2.23 7.10 51.31
CA GLY A 135 -1.89 6.92 52.72
C GLY A 135 -0.39 6.97 53.05
N HIS A 136 0.50 6.91 52.06
CA HIS A 136 1.93 6.94 52.31
C HIS A 136 2.52 8.33 52.08
N GLN A 137 2.93 8.97 53.17
CA GLN A 137 3.70 10.21 53.13
C GLN A 137 5.08 9.92 52.52
N THR A 138 5.34 10.42 51.31
CA THR A 138 6.70 10.51 50.79
C THR A 138 7.40 11.68 51.48
N SER A 139 7.98 11.42 52.64
CA SER A 139 9.01 12.31 53.18
C SER A 139 10.24 12.19 52.29
N GLY A 140 10.47 13.22 51.49
CA GLY A 140 11.79 13.64 51.01
C GLY A 140 12.57 12.65 50.15
N VAL A 141 12.35 12.71 48.83
CA VAL A 141 13.48 12.62 47.89
C VAL A 141 13.18 13.58 46.74
N ASP A 142 14.13 14.49 46.51
CA ASP A 142 14.07 15.56 45.53
C ASP A 142 13.68 15.07 44.13
N SER A 143 12.55 15.57 43.64
CA SER A 143 12.29 15.57 42.20
C SER A 143 13.06 16.75 41.59
N PRO A 144 14.03 16.55 40.67
CA PRO A 144 14.65 17.65 39.98
C PRO A 144 13.61 18.26 39.05
N ALA A 145 13.03 19.36 39.50
CA ALA A 145 12.11 20.17 38.72
C ALA A 145 12.83 20.67 37.46
N LEU A 146 12.33 20.23 36.32
CA LEU A 146 12.29 20.95 35.05
C LEU A 146 11.80 22.39 35.32
N LEU A 147 12.71 23.31 35.61
CA LEU A 147 12.44 24.75 35.63
C LEU A 147 13.69 25.50 35.18
N GLY A 148 13.76 25.71 33.86
CA GLY A 148 14.65 26.68 33.25
C GLY A 148 14.25 28.09 33.68
N ASN A 149 14.82 28.55 34.79
CA ASN A 149 14.71 29.93 35.22
C ASN A 149 15.74 30.80 34.47
N ARG A 150 15.32 31.28 33.30
CA ARG A 150 15.89 32.44 32.62
C ARG A 150 15.57 33.67 33.48
N ALA A 151 16.54 34.18 34.22
CA ALA A 151 16.45 35.49 34.87
C ALA A 151 16.64 36.60 33.80
N PRO A 152 15.74 37.59 33.70
CA PRO A 152 15.97 38.77 32.88
C PRO A 152 16.90 39.78 33.59
N GLU A 153 17.66 40.50 32.77
CA GLU A 153 18.59 41.58 33.11
C GLU A 153 17.99 42.68 33.99
N GLY A 154 18.87 43.36 34.74
CA GLY A 154 18.67 44.74 35.17
C GLY A 154 19.02 44.98 36.64
N GLU A 155 20.21 45.54 36.88
CA GLU A 155 20.41 46.85 37.54
C GLU A 155 21.81 46.87 38.20
N ARG A 156 22.71 47.72 37.70
CA ARG A 156 23.94 48.08 38.43
C ARG A 156 23.57 49.07 39.54
N PRO A 157 24.36 49.13 40.63
CA PRO A 157 24.87 50.45 41.00
C PRO A 157 26.35 50.49 41.45
N ASN A 158 26.95 51.60 41.05
CA ASN A 158 28.19 52.31 41.45
C ASN A 158 28.67 52.15 42.92
N GLU A 159 29.95 51.82 43.12
CA GLU A 159 31.09 52.69 43.58
C GLU A 159 31.17 52.81 45.12
N PRO A 160 32.29 53.25 45.77
CA PRO A 160 33.48 53.96 45.29
C PRO A 160 34.75 53.10 45.07
#